data_AF-A0A7C7XPL2-F1
#
_entry.id   AF-A0A7C7XPL2-F1
#
_cell.length_a   1.000
_cell.length_b   1.000
_cell.length_c   1.000
_cell.angle_alpha   90.00
_cell.angle_beta   90.00
_cell.angle_gamma   90.00
#
_symmetry.space_group_name_H-M   'P 1'
#
loop_
_entity.id
_entity.type
_entity.pdbx_description
1 polymer ?
#
loop_
_entity_poly.entity_id
_entity_poly.type
_entity_poly.pdbx_seq_one_letter_code
_entity_poly.pdbx_strand_id
1 'polypeptide(L)'
;MRIIICALAILWPFSQSKCDAQPKYPTVASIMKQFDANQDAVLTKDEVADSQYARQFLRWDADNDGKVSEKDIITLRRRFGIAADGSMLPTRQSKFTLPRIDDLPRVGPNSRLTRQAAQESAYILSTKPHAVSGNGYTILTDHTSLEFLKPLRRLADHHKGHLIEVKDLATLSDRPSHFDIIREELRKSKARYVAIAPRLESFRENMLLNMWELLSTLDDDPQIDVMPGFLISSNATGLARLVDQSIAFRPLSAKKVKPFAISQVQRAVETRSLQKSGILRNHFATYGLKTPVVAIYGQQATEATKLPGKNVWNMVVPGGGKFVEQFPDEVVQSLETANLIIMHGHGVPGMSCSVDIGGLPADMSGKILLTGSCFSAAPPKSDLLKLRQAPGGYEVKTRDSFVLRAVDNGAVVAFGHQRLSSGFPHLYPVLESWMNGQTVGQAYQQLLNGLIELQGTKSGGFVISNSKQQQRPPQNRLLYVVIGDPALQPLEKLK
;
A
#
# COMPACT_ATOMS: atom_id res chain seq x y z
N MET A 1 19.37 -43.45 -74.64
CA MET A 1 18.58 -44.25 -73.68
C MET A 1 18.51 -43.47 -72.38
N ARG A 2 17.44 -42.68 -72.18
CA ARG A 2 17.22 -41.86 -70.97
C ARG A 2 16.01 -42.45 -70.25
N ILE A 3 16.21 -42.90 -69.02
CA ILE A 3 15.16 -43.46 -68.16
C ILE A 3 14.52 -42.31 -67.38
N ILE A 4 13.21 -42.15 -67.57
CA ILE A 4 12.33 -41.22 -66.87
C ILE A 4 11.77 -41.97 -65.65
N ILE A 5 11.97 -41.44 -64.45
CA ILE A 5 11.28 -41.90 -63.24
C ILE A 5 10.16 -40.89 -62.94
N CYS A 6 8.92 -41.31 -63.17
CA CYS A 6 7.71 -40.61 -62.74
C CYS A 6 7.46 -40.90 -61.25
N ALA A 7 7.43 -39.85 -60.42
CA ALA A 7 6.89 -39.92 -59.07
C ALA A 7 5.43 -39.44 -59.09
N LEU A 8 4.50 -40.35 -58.80
CA LEU A 8 3.09 -40.06 -58.55
C LEU A 8 2.96 -39.36 -57.18
N ALA A 9 2.49 -38.10 -57.17
CA ALA A 9 2.07 -37.41 -55.97
C ALA A 9 0.58 -37.69 -55.70
N ILE A 10 0.28 -38.41 -54.63
CA ILE A 10 -1.07 -38.60 -54.09
C ILE A 10 -1.38 -37.38 -53.21
N LEU A 11 -2.26 -36.50 -53.69
CA LEU A 11 -2.83 -35.38 -52.94
C LEU A 11 -3.96 -35.90 -52.05
N TRP A 12 -3.74 -35.93 -50.73
CA TRP A 12 -4.82 -36.01 -49.74
C TRP A 12 -5.28 -34.59 -49.37
N PRO A 13 -6.59 -34.33 -49.26
CA PRO A 13 -7.07 -33.05 -48.78
C PRO A 13 -6.91 -33.00 -47.26
N PHE A 14 -6.00 -32.16 -46.79
CA PHE A 14 -6.00 -31.72 -45.39
C PHE A 14 -7.26 -30.89 -45.15
N SER A 15 -8.28 -31.53 -44.57
CA SER A 15 -9.37 -30.84 -43.89
C SER A 15 -8.76 -30.00 -42.77
N GLN A 16 -8.78 -28.67 -42.93
CA GLN A 16 -8.47 -27.74 -41.85
C GLN A 16 -9.59 -27.82 -40.80
N SER A 17 -9.44 -28.74 -39.85
CA SER A 17 -10.15 -28.65 -38.58
C SER A 17 -9.70 -27.38 -37.88
N LYS A 18 -10.58 -26.38 -37.82
CA LYS A 18 -10.44 -25.26 -36.90
C LYS A 18 -10.35 -25.84 -35.49
N CYS A 19 -9.16 -25.81 -34.90
CA CYS A 19 -9.01 -25.94 -33.46
C CYS A 19 -9.62 -24.68 -32.84
N ASP A 20 -10.89 -24.75 -32.47
CA ASP A 20 -11.49 -23.79 -31.56
C ASP A 20 -10.73 -23.88 -30.23
N ALA A 21 -9.92 -22.86 -29.94
CA ALA A 21 -9.30 -22.70 -28.64
C ALA A 21 -10.44 -22.60 -27.60
N GLN A 22 -10.58 -23.60 -26.74
CA GLN A 22 -11.59 -23.56 -25.69
C GLN A 22 -11.38 -22.30 -24.84
N PRO A 23 -12.44 -21.52 -24.58
CA PRO A 23 -12.32 -20.31 -23.77
C PRO A 23 -11.78 -20.68 -22.39
N LYS A 24 -10.78 -19.93 -21.91
CA LYS A 24 -10.11 -20.13 -20.62
C LYS A 24 -11.08 -20.07 -19.43
N TYR A 25 -12.27 -19.52 -19.63
CA TYR A 25 -13.37 -19.47 -18.68
C TYR A 25 -14.67 -20.01 -19.31
N PRO A 26 -15.52 -20.72 -18.57
CA PRO A 26 -16.81 -21.19 -19.08
C PRO A 26 -17.73 -20.01 -19.39
N THR A 27 -18.57 -20.11 -20.42
CA THR A 27 -19.52 -19.05 -20.80
C THR A 27 -20.57 -18.83 -19.71
N VAL A 28 -21.13 -17.63 -19.58
CA VAL A 28 -22.21 -17.36 -18.62
C VAL A 28 -23.44 -18.20 -18.95
N ALA A 29 -23.78 -18.30 -20.24
CA ALA A 29 -24.86 -19.19 -20.71
C ALA A 29 -24.64 -20.66 -20.29
N SER A 30 -23.41 -21.17 -20.33
CA SER A 30 -23.11 -22.53 -19.86
C SER A 30 -23.23 -22.70 -18.36
N ILE A 31 -22.96 -21.64 -17.57
CA ILE A 31 -23.17 -21.66 -16.13
C ILE A 31 -24.67 -21.67 -15.82
N MET A 32 -25.44 -20.76 -16.43
CA MET A 32 -26.89 -20.71 -16.24
C MET A 32 -27.52 -22.05 -16.63
N LYS A 33 -27.23 -22.57 -17.83
CA LYS A 33 -27.76 -23.87 -18.29
C LYS A 33 -27.42 -25.05 -17.37
N GLN A 34 -26.29 -25.00 -16.67
CA GLN A 34 -25.82 -26.11 -15.85
C GLN A 34 -26.40 -26.08 -14.43
N PHE A 35 -26.70 -24.91 -13.89
CA PHE A 35 -27.04 -24.74 -12.47
C PHE A 35 -28.42 -24.11 -12.21
N ASP A 36 -29.03 -23.47 -13.20
CA ASP A 36 -30.42 -22.98 -13.12
C ASP A 36 -31.37 -24.17 -13.29
N ALA A 37 -31.65 -24.87 -12.19
CA ALA A 37 -32.35 -26.16 -12.20
C ALA A 37 -33.85 -25.96 -12.39
N ASN A 38 -34.39 -24.84 -11.89
CA ASN A 38 -35.80 -24.48 -12.02
C ASN A 38 -36.12 -23.64 -13.27
N GLN A 39 -35.09 -23.27 -14.06
CA GLN A 39 -35.18 -22.50 -15.31
C GLN A 39 -35.82 -21.12 -15.14
N ASP A 40 -35.63 -20.48 -13.99
CA ASP A 40 -36.19 -19.16 -13.69
C ASP A 40 -35.25 -17.99 -14.08
N ALA A 41 -34.15 -18.31 -14.77
CA ALA A 41 -33.11 -17.38 -15.21
C ALA A 41 -32.35 -16.68 -14.08
N VAL A 42 -32.46 -17.18 -12.84
CA VAL A 42 -31.61 -16.79 -11.72
C VAL A 42 -30.98 -18.02 -11.09
N LEU A 43 -29.82 -17.85 -10.46
CA LEU A 43 -29.21 -18.87 -9.62
C LEU A 43 -29.52 -18.54 -8.17
N THR A 44 -29.84 -19.56 -7.39
CA THR A 44 -29.94 -19.51 -5.94
C THR A 44 -28.72 -20.17 -5.29
N LYS A 45 -28.54 -19.91 -3.99
CA LYS A 45 -27.40 -20.44 -3.24
C LYS A 45 -27.39 -21.97 -3.23
N ASP A 46 -28.56 -22.58 -3.17
CA ASP A 46 -28.73 -24.03 -3.07
C ASP A 46 -28.42 -24.71 -4.42
N GLU A 47 -28.80 -24.07 -5.53
CA GLU A 47 -28.53 -24.56 -6.89
C GLU A 47 -27.04 -24.66 -7.25
N VAL A 48 -26.21 -23.81 -6.65
CA VAL A 48 -24.77 -23.84 -6.86
C VAL A 48 -23.99 -24.41 -5.68
N ALA A 49 -24.65 -24.86 -4.61
CA ALA A 49 -24.04 -25.25 -3.33
C ALA A 49 -22.98 -26.36 -3.47
N ASP A 50 -23.21 -27.33 -4.37
CA ASP A 50 -22.31 -28.46 -4.61
C ASP A 50 -21.34 -28.23 -5.77
N SER A 51 -21.25 -26.99 -6.27
CA SER A 51 -20.41 -26.63 -7.41
C SER A 51 -19.16 -25.84 -7.01
N GLN A 52 -18.21 -25.72 -7.93
CA GLN A 52 -17.10 -24.77 -7.80
C GLN A 52 -17.55 -23.30 -7.64
N TYR A 53 -18.82 -22.99 -7.96
CA TYR A 53 -19.43 -21.68 -7.88
C TYR A 53 -20.16 -21.41 -6.57
N ALA A 54 -20.31 -22.38 -5.66
CA ALA A 54 -20.83 -22.14 -4.31
C ALA A 54 -20.11 -20.97 -3.61
N ARG A 55 -18.80 -20.87 -3.85
CA ARG A 55 -17.93 -19.80 -3.33
C ARG A 55 -18.01 -18.50 -4.13
N GLN A 56 -18.47 -18.55 -5.38
CA GLN A 56 -18.66 -17.38 -6.25
C GLN A 56 -20.05 -16.76 -6.12
N PHE A 57 -21.04 -17.53 -5.67
CA PHE A 57 -22.42 -17.08 -5.47
C PHE A 57 -22.50 -15.76 -4.71
N LEU A 58 -21.87 -15.71 -3.52
CA LEU A 58 -21.81 -14.52 -2.66
C LEU A 58 -21.08 -13.32 -3.30
N ARG A 59 -20.37 -13.53 -4.41
CA ARG A 59 -19.71 -12.46 -5.16
C ARG A 59 -20.56 -11.97 -6.33
N TRP A 60 -21.40 -12.85 -6.88
CA TRP A 60 -22.36 -12.52 -7.91
C TRP A 60 -23.58 -11.79 -7.31
N ASP A 61 -24.05 -12.25 -6.15
CA ASP A 61 -25.15 -11.66 -5.38
C ASP A 61 -24.68 -10.39 -4.64
N ALA A 62 -24.55 -9.30 -5.39
CA ALA A 62 -23.93 -8.06 -4.92
C ALA A 62 -24.87 -7.20 -4.06
N ASP A 63 -26.18 -7.32 -4.27
CA ASP A 63 -27.27 -6.67 -3.54
C ASP A 63 -27.84 -7.54 -2.41
N ASN A 64 -27.40 -8.79 -2.29
CA ASN A 64 -27.70 -9.70 -1.19
C ASN A 64 -29.20 -10.01 -1.10
N ASP A 65 -29.84 -10.13 -2.26
CA ASP A 65 -31.25 -10.52 -2.41
C ASP A 65 -31.43 -12.05 -2.47
N GLY A 66 -30.32 -12.79 -2.44
CA GLY A 66 -30.30 -14.26 -2.47
C GLY A 66 -30.43 -14.86 -3.86
N LYS A 67 -30.37 -14.03 -4.91
CA LYS A 67 -30.52 -14.42 -6.32
C LYS A 67 -29.38 -13.85 -7.16
N VAL A 68 -29.02 -14.57 -8.21
CA VAL A 68 -27.96 -14.14 -9.13
C VAL A 68 -28.46 -14.27 -10.55
N SER A 69 -28.64 -13.14 -11.24
CA SER A 69 -29.00 -13.16 -12.66
C SER A 69 -27.76 -13.32 -13.56
N GLU A 70 -27.99 -13.70 -14.83
CA GLU A 70 -26.97 -13.66 -15.87
C GLU A 70 -26.26 -12.29 -15.94
N LYS A 71 -27.03 -11.20 -15.74
CA LYS A 71 -26.50 -9.83 -15.77
C LYS A 71 -25.53 -9.56 -14.62
N ASP A 72 -25.72 -10.17 -13.46
CA ASP A 72 -24.83 -10.01 -12.30
C ASP A 72 -23.51 -10.74 -12.51
N ILE A 73 -23.58 -11.95 -13.08
CA ILE A 73 -22.40 -12.72 -13.48
C ILE A 73 -21.62 -11.95 -14.55
N ILE A 74 -22.28 -11.42 -15.58
CA ILE A 74 -21.64 -10.60 -16.63
C ILE A 74 -21.04 -9.32 -16.05
N THR A 75 -21.77 -8.64 -15.17
CA THR A 75 -21.32 -7.38 -14.55
C THR A 75 -20.08 -7.62 -13.69
N LEU A 76 -20.07 -8.70 -12.90
CA LEU A 76 -18.89 -9.08 -12.14
C LEU A 76 -17.74 -9.45 -13.07
N ARG A 77 -17.96 -10.32 -14.07
CA ARG A 77 -16.93 -10.76 -15.04
C ARG A 77 -16.32 -9.61 -15.83
N ARG A 78 -17.11 -8.61 -16.21
CA ARG A 78 -16.63 -7.38 -16.86
C ARG A 78 -15.62 -6.63 -15.99
N ARG A 79 -15.79 -6.60 -14.65
CA ARG A 79 -14.77 -6.03 -13.73
C ARG A 79 -13.44 -6.81 -13.75
N PHE A 80 -13.48 -8.06 -14.18
CA PHE A 80 -12.32 -8.91 -14.37
C PHE A 80 -11.82 -8.98 -15.82
N GLY A 81 -12.42 -8.20 -16.74
CA GLY A 81 -12.06 -8.18 -18.15
C GLY A 81 -12.52 -9.42 -18.93
N ILE A 82 -13.46 -10.20 -18.38
CA ILE A 82 -13.97 -11.43 -18.98
C ILE A 82 -15.33 -11.12 -19.62
N ALA A 83 -15.51 -11.53 -20.88
CA ALA A 83 -16.75 -11.41 -21.63
C ALA A 83 -17.76 -12.50 -21.24
N ALA A 84 -19.01 -12.38 -21.72
CA ALA A 84 -20.06 -13.35 -21.42
C ALA A 84 -19.74 -14.74 -22.02
N ASP A 85 -19.05 -14.77 -23.15
CA ASP A 85 -18.56 -15.98 -23.83
C ASP A 85 -17.28 -16.57 -23.22
N GLY A 86 -16.79 -16.03 -22.09
CA GLY A 86 -15.58 -16.51 -21.43
C GLY A 86 -14.26 -16.07 -22.10
N SER A 87 -14.32 -15.32 -23.21
CA SER A 87 -13.16 -14.67 -23.80
C SER A 87 -12.72 -13.44 -22.98
N MET A 88 -11.51 -12.95 -23.21
CA MET A 88 -11.07 -11.67 -22.63
C MET A 88 -11.59 -10.53 -23.49
N LEU A 89 -12.21 -9.52 -22.87
CA LEU A 89 -12.71 -8.35 -23.60
C LEU A 89 -11.56 -7.62 -24.30
N PRO A 90 -11.67 -7.31 -25.60
CA PRO A 90 -10.68 -6.51 -26.30
C PRO A 90 -10.60 -5.15 -25.64
N THR A 91 -9.41 -4.80 -25.17
CA THR A 91 -9.18 -3.56 -24.45
C THR A 91 -8.87 -2.47 -25.46
N ARG A 92 -9.74 -1.45 -25.52
CA ARG A 92 -9.39 -0.17 -26.12
C ARG A 92 -8.25 0.40 -25.26
N GLN A 93 -7.00 0.16 -25.65
CA GLN A 93 -5.86 0.81 -25.03
C GLN A 93 -5.99 2.31 -25.31
N SER A 94 -6.36 3.08 -24.30
CA SER A 94 -6.14 4.52 -24.33
C SER A 94 -4.63 4.72 -24.54
N LYS A 95 -4.27 5.66 -25.40
CA LYS A 95 -2.87 6.02 -25.67
C LYS A 95 -2.16 6.23 -24.32
N PHE A 96 -1.11 5.48 -24.05
CA PHE A 96 -0.34 5.62 -22.82
C PHE A 96 0.26 7.03 -22.78
N THR A 97 -0.24 7.85 -21.86
CA THR A 97 0.25 9.20 -21.60
C THR A 97 0.91 9.24 -20.23
N LEU A 98 2.01 9.99 -20.13
CA LEU A 98 2.66 10.30 -18.87
C LEU A 98 2.28 11.74 -18.50
N PRO A 99 1.36 11.94 -17.55
CA PRO A 99 1.11 13.29 -17.04
C PRO A 99 2.35 13.81 -16.32
N ARG A 100 2.45 15.13 -16.16
CA ARG A 100 3.36 15.73 -15.18
C ARG A 100 2.72 15.66 -13.81
N ILE A 101 3.53 15.82 -12.76
CA ILE A 101 3.02 15.82 -11.40
C ILE A 101 2.01 16.96 -11.18
N ASP A 102 2.26 18.13 -11.76
CA ASP A 102 1.40 19.32 -11.68
C ASP A 102 0.08 19.17 -12.45
N ASP A 103 -0.02 18.17 -13.34
CA ASP A 103 -1.25 17.88 -14.06
C ASP A 103 -2.22 17.03 -13.21
N LEU A 104 -1.77 16.49 -12.05
CA LEU A 104 -2.64 15.76 -11.13
C LEU A 104 -3.41 16.74 -10.23
N PRO A 105 -4.75 16.60 -10.13
CA PRO A 105 -5.54 17.48 -9.29
C PRO A 105 -5.20 17.30 -7.81
N ARG A 106 -5.02 18.41 -7.09
CA ARG A 106 -4.95 18.41 -5.62
C ARG A 106 -6.36 18.40 -5.03
N VAL A 107 -6.63 17.44 -4.15
CA VAL A 107 -7.96 17.18 -3.58
C VAL A 107 -7.96 17.52 -2.10
N GLY A 108 -8.85 18.42 -1.70
CA GLY A 108 -9.18 18.75 -0.30
C GLY A 108 -10.69 18.62 -0.04
N PRO A 109 -11.18 19.15 1.09
CA PRO A 109 -12.57 18.95 1.57
C PRO A 109 -13.67 19.34 0.58
N ASN A 110 -13.43 20.36 -0.23
CA ASN A 110 -14.40 20.90 -1.19
C ASN A 110 -14.13 20.48 -2.64
N SER A 111 -13.17 19.58 -2.86
CA SER A 111 -12.78 19.15 -4.20
C SER A 111 -13.70 18.04 -4.70
N ARG A 112 -14.26 18.22 -5.90
CA ARG A 112 -15.07 17.17 -6.55
C ARG A 112 -14.17 16.24 -7.37
N LEU A 113 -13.90 15.05 -6.85
CA LEU A 113 -13.16 14.02 -7.57
C LEU A 113 -14.10 13.20 -8.48
N THR A 114 -13.71 12.97 -9.73
CA THR A 114 -14.46 12.05 -10.60
C THR A 114 -14.32 10.62 -10.07
N ARG A 115 -15.36 9.78 -10.25
CA ARG A 115 -15.28 8.37 -9.85
C ARG A 115 -14.09 7.65 -10.48
N GLN A 116 -13.78 7.98 -11.74
CA GLN A 116 -12.64 7.42 -12.44
C GLN A 116 -11.31 7.83 -11.79
N ALA A 117 -11.10 9.12 -11.52
CA ALA A 117 -9.86 9.60 -10.89
C ALA A 117 -9.68 9.01 -9.48
N ALA A 118 -10.77 8.78 -8.75
CA ALA A 118 -10.75 8.07 -7.47
C ALA A 118 -10.33 6.59 -7.62
N GLN A 119 -10.94 5.86 -8.57
CA GLN A 119 -10.64 4.44 -8.83
C GLN A 119 -9.21 4.22 -9.34
N GLU A 120 -8.69 5.15 -10.13
CA GLU A 120 -7.36 5.08 -10.73
C GLU A 120 -6.28 5.71 -9.85
N SER A 121 -6.68 6.32 -8.72
CA SER A 121 -5.80 7.07 -7.83
C SER A 121 -5.00 8.15 -8.59
N ALA A 122 -5.69 8.87 -9.48
CA ALA A 122 -5.15 9.90 -10.35
C ALA A 122 -5.40 11.32 -9.76
N TYR A 123 -4.92 11.52 -8.54
CA TYR A 123 -5.00 12.79 -7.81
C TYR A 123 -3.89 12.83 -6.75
N ILE A 124 -3.73 13.98 -6.08
CA ILE A 124 -2.83 14.16 -4.95
C ILE A 124 -3.67 14.71 -3.79
N LEU A 125 -3.51 14.19 -2.57
CA LEU A 125 -4.15 14.78 -1.40
C LEU A 125 -3.55 16.17 -1.16
N SER A 126 -4.39 17.17 -1.00
CA SER A 126 -3.95 18.50 -0.57
C SER A 126 -3.56 18.44 0.90
N THR A 127 -2.32 18.80 1.20
CA THR A 127 -1.82 18.98 2.56
C THR A 127 -1.48 20.46 2.79
N LYS A 128 -1.48 20.87 4.05
CA LYS A 128 -1.11 22.23 4.46
C LYS A 128 -0.24 22.14 5.71
N PRO A 129 0.70 23.07 5.92
CA PRO A 129 1.39 23.20 7.20
C PRO A 129 0.35 23.40 8.32
N HIS A 130 0.58 22.72 9.44
CA HIS A 130 -0.14 22.91 10.69
C HIS A 130 0.89 23.25 11.77
N ALA A 131 0.61 24.27 12.56
CA ALA A 131 1.50 24.69 13.64
C ALA A 131 1.20 23.85 14.87
N VAL A 132 2.24 23.36 15.53
CA VAL A 132 2.10 22.60 16.78
C VAL A 132 2.30 23.49 17.99
N SER A 133 1.53 23.26 19.05
CA SER A 133 1.60 24.06 20.28
C SER A 133 2.92 23.87 21.06
N GLY A 134 3.56 22.72 20.92
CA GLY A 134 4.73 22.31 21.69
C GLY A 134 6.09 22.67 21.07
N ASN A 135 7.16 22.40 21.83
CA ASN A 135 8.56 22.44 21.37
C ASN A 135 9.43 21.26 21.86
N GLY A 136 8.88 20.36 22.69
CA GLY A 136 9.58 19.21 23.26
C GLY A 136 9.51 17.95 22.40
N TYR A 137 10.30 16.94 22.80
CA TYR A 137 10.28 15.61 22.19
C TYR A 137 9.81 14.60 23.24
N THR A 138 8.78 13.81 22.92
CA THR A 138 8.23 12.82 23.85
C THR A 138 8.14 11.46 23.18
N ILE A 139 8.59 10.42 23.87
CA ILE A 139 8.40 9.03 23.48
C ILE A 139 7.28 8.45 24.33
N LEU A 140 6.26 7.89 23.69
CA LEU A 140 5.17 7.16 24.35
C LEU A 140 5.33 5.67 24.08
N THR A 141 5.45 4.85 25.12
CA THR A 141 5.71 3.41 24.97
C THR A 141 4.94 2.57 25.96
N ASP A 142 4.61 1.34 25.58
CA ASP A 142 4.15 0.29 26.49
C ASP A 142 5.15 -0.87 26.63
N HIS A 143 6.40 -0.69 26.19
CA HIS A 143 7.46 -1.62 26.47
C HIS A 143 7.78 -1.66 27.98
N THR A 144 8.01 -2.86 28.51
CA THR A 144 8.41 -3.07 29.91
C THR A 144 9.80 -3.70 30.05
N SER A 145 10.31 -4.33 28.98
CA SER A 145 11.64 -4.93 28.99
C SER A 145 12.73 -3.88 28.80
N LEU A 146 13.79 -3.99 29.62
CA LEU A 146 14.96 -3.13 29.55
C LEU A 146 15.65 -3.15 28.18
N GLU A 147 15.54 -4.23 27.42
CA GLU A 147 16.14 -4.34 26.08
C GLU A 147 15.52 -3.36 25.08
N PHE A 148 14.23 -3.04 25.24
CA PHE A 148 13.54 -2.03 24.44
C PHE A 148 13.64 -0.63 25.07
N LEU A 149 13.54 -0.54 26.40
CA LEU A 149 13.58 0.74 27.11
C LEU A 149 14.96 1.42 27.03
N LYS A 150 16.07 0.67 27.03
CA LYS A 150 17.42 1.25 26.93
C LYS A 150 17.61 2.06 25.64
N PRO A 151 17.34 1.53 24.43
CA PRO A 151 17.36 2.34 23.21
C PRO A 151 16.44 3.54 23.25
N LEU A 152 15.19 3.38 23.70
CA LEU A 152 14.24 4.49 23.75
C LEU A 152 14.73 5.62 24.67
N ARG A 153 15.29 5.29 25.83
CA ARG A 153 15.92 6.28 26.73
C ARG A 153 17.09 7.00 26.08
N ARG A 154 17.97 6.30 25.35
CA ARG A 154 19.06 6.94 24.59
C ARG A 154 18.53 7.93 23.55
N LEU A 155 17.44 7.60 22.85
CA LEU A 155 16.84 8.50 21.87
C LEU A 155 16.20 9.72 22.55
N ALA A 156 15.50 9.52 23.66
CA ALA A 156 14.96 10.61 24.47
C ALA A 156 16.09 11.53 24.93
N ASP A 157 17.18 11.00 25.49
CA ASP A 157 18.35 11.76 25.93
C ASP A 157 18.99 12.56 24.79
N HIS A 158 19.11 11.95 23.60
CA HIS A 158 19.64 12.61 22.40
C HIS A 158 18.85 13.88 22.03
N HIS A 159 17.52 13.80 22.11
CA HIS A 159 16.61 14.91 21.84
C HIS A 159 16.29 15.77 23.06
N LYS A 160 16.88 15.48 24.23
CA LYS A 160 16.53 16.09 25.53
C LYS A 160 15.03 16.00 25.83
N GLY A 161 14.45 14.86 25.46
CA GLY A 161 13.03 14.58 25.53
C GLY A 161 12.60 13.80 26.77
N HIS A 162 11.33 13.43 26.80
CA HIS A 162 10.70 12.67 27.87
C HIS A 162 10.28 11.29 27.39
N LEU A 163 10.36 10.29 28.27
CA LEU A 163 9.80 8.96 28.05
C LEU A 163 8.58 8.79 28.95
N ILE A 164 7.42 8.56 28.35
CA ILE A 164 6.16 8.24 29.02
C ILE A 164 5.91 6.74 28.82
N GLU A 165 5.92 6.00 29.92
CA GLU A 165 5.62 4.58 29.94
C GLU A 165 4.14 4.37 30.32
N VAL A 166 3.40 3.63 29.50
CA VAL A 166 2.01 3.26 29.76
C VAL A 166 1.85 1.75 29.80
N LYS A 167 0.73 1.28 30.37
CA LYS A 167 0.51 -0.17 30.54
C LYS A 167 0.34 -0.92 29.21
N ASP A 168 -0.46 -0.34 28.32
CA ASP A 168 -0.83 -0.93 27.04
C ASP A 168 -1.37 0.15 26.11
N LEU A 169 -0.68 0.38 25.00
CA LEU A 169 -1.06 1.37 23.99
C LEU A 169 -2.33 0.95 23.23
N ALA A 170 -2.65 -0.35 23.16
CA ALA A 170 -3.81 -0.84 22.42
C ALA A 170 -5.16 -0.59 23.13
N THR A 171 -5.14 -0.30 24.44
CA THR A 171 -6.36 -0.20 25.27
C THR A 171 -6.52 1.17 25.93
N LEU A 172 -5.88 2.22 25.40
CA LEU A 172 -5.92 3.56 25.98
C LEU A 172 -7.34 4.15 26.07
N SER A 173 -8.16 3.97 25.03
CA SER A 173 -9.56 4.42 25.01
C SER A 173 -10.44 3.73 26.04
N ASP A 174 -10.06 2.53 26.47
CA ASP A 174 -10.88 1.70 27.37
C ASP A 174 -10.81 2.23 28.82
N ARG A 175 -9.96 3.23 29.08
CA ARG A 175 -9.70 3.81 30.40
C ARG A 175 -9.68 5.33 30.32
N PRO A 176 -10.85 6.00 30.35
CA PRO A 176 -10.95 7.46 30.18
C PRO A 176 -10.02 8.26 31.11
N SER A 177 -9.90 7.87 32.38
CA SER A 177 -9.00 8.53 33.33
C SER A 177 -7.52 8.43 32.92
N HIS A 178 -7.08 7.31 32.33
CA HIS A 178 -5.71 7.16 31.85
C HIS A 178 -5.45 7.98 30.58
N PHE A 179 -6.43 8.05 29.69
CA PHE A 179 -6.36 8.88 28.49
C PHE A 179 -6.12 10.35 28.88
N ASP A 180 -6.88 10.87 29.84
CA ASP A 180 -6.74 12.23 30.35
C ASP A 180 -5.37 12.48 30.99
N ILE A 181 -4.87 11.52 31.79
CA ILE A 181 -3.54 11.62 32.41
C ILE A 181 -2.44 11.77 31.33
N ILE A 182 -2.46 10.91 30.31
CA ILE A 182 -1.45 10.94 29.24
C ILE A 182 -1.55 12.25 28.44
N ARG A 183 -2.78 12.69 28.14
CA ARG A 183 -3.02 13.96 27.46
C ARG A 183 -2.41 15.14 28.23
N GLU A 184 -2.61 15.18 29.54
CA GLU A 184 -2.02 16.21 30.39
C GLU A 184 -0.49 16.11 30.50
N GLU A 185 0.08 14.90 30.49
CA GLU A 185 1.54 14.74 30.43
C GLU A 185 2.14 15.21 29.10
N LEU A 186 1.47 14.95 27.98
CA LEU A 186 1.87 15.46 26.66
C LEU A 186 1.83 17.00 26.61
N ARG A 187 0.79 17.61 27.19
CA ARG A 187 0.69 19.08 27.32
C ARG A 187 1.78 19.64 28.22
N LYS A 188 2.00 19.05 29.40
CA LYS A 188 3.05 19.47 30.36
C LYS A 188 4.46 19.37 29.78
N SER A 189 4.72 18.31 29.00
CA SER A 189 6.00 18.14 28.28
C SER A 189 6.14 19.05 27.05
N LYS A 190 5.11 19.85 26.73
CA LYS A 190 5.04 20.70 25.54
C LYS A 190 5.39 19.91 24.29
N ALA A 191 4.83 18.72 24.13
CA ALA A 191 5.22 17.81 23.06
C ALA A 191 5.03 18.47 21.68
N ARG A 192 6.12 18.59 20.92
CA ARG A 192 6.13 18.90 19.48
C ARG A 192 6.24 17.64 18.66
N TYR A 193 7.18 16.78 19.05
CA TYR A 193 7.40 15.49 18.44
C TYR A 193 6.88 14.40 19.39
N VAL A 194 6.08 13.48 18.87
CA VAL A 194 5.63 12.31 19.62
C VAL A 194 6.06 11.05 18.90
N ALA A 195 7.05 10.37 19.44
CA ALA A 195 7.51 9.08 18.97
C ALA A 195 6.74 7.96 19.68
N ILE A 196 5.92 7.22 18.94
CA ILE A 196 5.07 6.16 19.45
C ILE A 196 5.84 4.85 19.31
N ALA A 197 6.20 4.23 20.42
CA ALA A 197 7.00 3.02 20.48
C ALA A 197 6.20 1.86 21.09
N PRO A 198 5.28 1.24 20.32
CA PRO A 198 4.45 0.17 20.83
C PRO A 198 5.16 -1.17 20.83
N ARG A 199 4.79 -2.04 21.77
CA ARG A 199 5.03 -3.47 21.64
C ARG A 199 4.35 -4.00 20.36
N LEU A 200 4.91 -5.06 19.79
CA LEU A 200 4.42 -5.61 18.53
C LEU A 200 2.97 -6.12 18.64
N GLU A 201 2.58 -6.64 19.80
CA GLU A 201 1.22 -7.05 20.14
C GLU A 201 0.24 -5.89 20.33
N SER A 202 0.75 -4.69 20.60
CA SER A 202 -0.05 -3.47 20.76
C SER A 202 -0.19 -2.72 19.43
N PHE A 203 0.70 -2.97 18.47
CA PHE A 203 0.62 -2.43 17.12
C PHE A 203 -0.56 -3.01 16.34
N ARG A 204 -1.71 -2.33 16.43
CA ARG A 204 -2.98 -2.70 15.80
C ARG A 204 -3.70 -1.48 15.24
N GLU A 205 -4.80 -1.70 14.52
CA GLU A 205 -5.57 -0.61 13.92
C GLU A 205 -6.19 0.32 14.96
N ASN A 206 -6.81 -0.20 16.04
CA ASN A 206 -7.42 0.69 17.04
C ASN A 206 -6.38 1.37 17.93
N MET A 207 -5.19 0.79 18.12
CA MET A 207 -4.08 1.52 18.78
C MET A 207 -3.74 2.79 17.99
N LEU A 208 -3.58 2.67 16.67
CA LEU A 208 -3.26 3.79 15.80
C LEU A 208 -4.37 4.86 15.83
N LEU A 209 -5.64 4.45 15.76
CA LEU A 209 -6.77 5.37 15.81
C LEU A 209 -6.92 6.04 17.19
N ASN A 210 -6.60 5.32 18.28
CA ASN A 210 -6.53 5.89 19.62
C ASN A 210 -5.41 6.93 19.78
N MET A 211 -4.29 6.75 19.10
CA MET A 211 -3.24 7.78 19.04
C MET A 211 -3.76 9.05 18.37
N TRP A 212 -4.51 8.93 17.28
CA TRP A 212 -5.08 10.11 16.63
C TRP A 212 -6.12 10.80 17.49
N GLU A 213 -6.97 10.05 18.18
CA GLU A 213 -7.89 10.58 19.18
C GLU A 213 -7.16 11.36 20.29
N LEU A 214 -6.07 10.79 20.83
CA LEU A 214 -5.26 11.43 21.86
C LEU A 214 -4.60 12.71 21.36
N LEU A 215 -3.96 12.64 20.20
CA LEU A 215 -3.14 13.72 19.68
C LEU A 215 -3.97 14.85 19.04
N SER A 216 -5.22 14.58 18.64
CA SER A 216 -6.16 15.61 18.16
C SER A 216 -6.94 16.31 19.26
N THR A 217 -6.61 16.06 20.53
CA THR A 217 -7.29 16.69 21.68
C THR A 217 -6.32 17.43 22.58
N LEU A 218 -5.10 17.70 22.08
CA LEU A 218 -4.08 18.46 22.81
C LEU A 218 -4.38 19.96 22.82
N ASP A 219 -5.09 20.47 21.83
CA ASP A 219 -5.62 21.82 21.76
C ASP A 219 -7.12 21.80 21.38
N ASP A 220 -7.65 22.95 20.98
CA ASP A 220 -9.08 23.13 20.66
C ASP A 220 -9.42 22.80 19.20
N ASP A 221 -8.43 22.69 18.33
CA ASP A 221 -8.66 22.36 16.92
C ASP A 221 -8.74 20.83 16.73
N PRO A 222 -9.50 20.34 15.74
CA PRO A 222 -9.73 18.90 15.58
C PRO A 222 -8.58 18.17 14.87
N GLN A 223 -7.46 18.84 14.61
CA GLN A 223 -6.31 18.31 13.88
C GLN A 223 -5.27 17.73 14.85
N ILE A 224 -4.34 16.93 14.33
CA ILE A 224 -3.23 16.41 15.13
C ILE A 224 -2.28 17.57 15.48
N ASP A 225 -2.15 17.92 16.75
CA ASP A 225 -1.34 19.04 17.26
C ASP A 225 0.10 18.62 17.65
N VAL A 226 0.62 17.57 17.03
CA VAL A 226 2.02 17.13 17.16
C VAL A 226 2.54 16.61 15.83
N MET A 227 3.85 16.40 15.75
CA MET A 227 4.55 15.72 14.67
C MET A 227 4.81 14.25 15.08
N PRO A 228 3.98 13.27 14.66
CA PRO A 228 4.07 11.90 15.13
C PRO A 228 5.05 11.04 14.32
N GLY A 229 5.50 9.92 14.88
CA GLY A 229 6.29 8.91 14.17
C GLY A 229 6.32 7.60 14.97
N PHE A 230 6.48 6.45 14.29
CA PHE A 230 6.52 5.15 14.97
C PHE A 230 7.95 4.65 15.16
N LEU A 231 8.27 4.19 16.36
CA LEU A 231 9.50 3.48 16.67
C LEU A 231 9.16 2.02 16.97
N ILE A 232 9.07 1.22 15.92
CA ILE A 232 8.68 -0.20 16.00
C ILE A 232 9.55 -1.03 15.07
N SER A 233 9.85 -2.25 15.51
CA SER A 233 10.50 -3.30 14.74
C SER A 233 10.00 -4.67 15.22
N SER A 234 10.46 -5.76 14.63
CA SER A 234 10.02 -7.10 15.04
C SER A 234 10.61 -7.57 16.37
N ASN A 235 11.69 -6.96 16.88
CA ASN A 235 12.37 -7.35 18.12
C ASN A 235 13.26 -6.24 18.70
N ALA A 236 13.80 -6.44 19.91
CA ALA A 236 14.62 -5.42 20.59
C ALA A 236 15.87 -5.00 19.80
N THR A 237 16.52 -5.95 19.11
CA THR A 237 17.70 -5.67 18.28
C THR A 237 17.35 -4.77 17.09
N GLY A 238 16.23 -5.02 16.43
CA GLY A 238 15.72 -4.17 15.36
C GLY A 238 15.42 -2.76 15.86
N LEU A 239 14.81 -2.62 17.05
CA LEU A 239 14.47 -1.32 17.61
C LEU A 239 15.74 -0.54 18.00
N ALA A 240 16.70 -1.22 18.63
CA ALA A 240 17.99 -0.64 18.95
C ALA A 240 18.69 -0.11 17.70
N ARG A 241 18.70 -0.90 16.61
CA ARG A 241 19.27 -0.48 15.34
C ARG A 241 18.55 0.74 14.75
N LEU A 242 17.22 0.75 14.74
CA LEU A 242 16.42 1.88 14.27
C LEU A 242 16.76 3.17 15.04
N VAL A 243 16.89 3.08 16.37
CA VAL A 243 17.29 4.20 17.23
C VAL A 243 18.70 4.66 16.90
N ASP A 244 19.67 3.75 16.85
CA ASP A 244 21.07 4.09 16.63
C ASP A 244 21.27 4.74 15.25
N GLN A 245 20.58 4.22 14.23
CA GLN A 245 20.53 4.84 12.91
C GLN A 245 19.89 6.23 12.94
N SER A 246 18.79 6.42 13.67
CA SER A 246 18.12 7.72 13.78
C SER A 246 19.03 8.79 14.38
N ILE A 247 19.76 8.45 15.46
CA ILE A 247 20.74 9.34 16.11
C ILE A 247 21.91 9.68 15.17
N ALA A 248 22.40 8.68 14.44
CA ALA A 248 23.52 8.84 13.52
C ALA A 248 23.15 9.50 12.18
N PHE A 249 21.85 9.52 11.84
CA PHE A 249 21.40 9.93 10.51
C PHE A 249 21.74 11.40 10.22
N ARG A 250 22.05 11.66 8.95
CA ARG A 250 22.23 13.01 8.42
C ARG A 250 21.35 13.15 7.18
N PRO A 251 20.61 14.25 7.03
CA PRO A 251 19.75 14.47 5.87
C PRO A 251 20.53 14.25 4.57
N LEU A 252 19.93 13.53 3.62
CA LEU A 252 20.55 13.32 2.33
C LEU A 252 20.54 14.63 1.54
N SER A 253 21.72 15.16 1.25
CA SER A 253 21.86 16.31 0.35
C SER A 253 21.28 16.00 -1.02
N ALA A 254 20.75 16.99 -1.73
CA ALA A 254 20.08 16.81 -3.03
C ALA A 254 20.89 15.96 -4.03
N LYS A 255 22.21 16.18 -4.14
CA LYS A 255 23.10 15.44 -5.05
C LYS A 255 23.33 13.98 -4.66
N LYS A 256 23.08 13.61 -3.40
CA LYS A 256 23.28 12.26 -2.87
C LYS A 256 22.01 11.43 -2.93
N VAL A 257 20.85 12.03 -3.23
CA VAL A 257 19.59 11.29 -3.36
C VAL A 257 19.68 10.38 -4.58
N LYS A 258 19.41 9.09 -4.38
CA LYS A 258 19.42 8.04 -5.39
C LYS A 258 18.05 7.36 -5.37
N PRO A 259 17.05 7.93 -6.07
CA PRO A 259 15.70 7.42 -6.09
C PRO A 259 15.61 6.16 -6.95
N PHE A 260 14.83 5.18 -6.51
CA PHE A 260 14.54 3.95 -7.24
C PHE A 260 13.06 3.64 -7.13
N ALA A 261 12.39 3.39 -8.27
CA ALA A 261 10.96 3.12 -8.26
C ALA A 261 10.62 1.68 -8.66
N ILE A 262 9.67 1.08 -7.95
CA ILE A 262 9.09 -0.22 -8.27
C ILE A 262 7.61 -0.01 -8.57
N SER A 263 7.15 -0.56 -9.68
CA SER A 263 5.74 -0.51 -10.07
C SER A 263 5.21 -1.87 -10.47
N GLN A 264 3.96 -2.12 -10.14
CA GLN A 264 3.27 -3.35 -10.53
C GLN A 264 2.23 -3.07 -11.62
N VAL A 265 2.23 -3.91 -12.66
CA VAL A 265 1.20 -3.93 -13.71
C VAL A 265 0.55 -5.31 -13.71
N GLN A 266 -0.54 -5.47 -12.97
CA GLN A 266 -1.14 -6.80 -12.80
C GLN A 266 -1.83 -7.31 -14.08
N ARG A 267 -2.50 -6.42 -14.80
CA ARG A 267 -3.22 -6.69 -16.05
C ARG A 267 -2.89 -5.63 -17.09
N ALA A 268 -3.12 -5.94 -18.37
CA ALA A 268 -2.83 -5.02 -19.48
C ALA A 268 -3.49 -3.64 -19.37
N VAL A 269 -4.63 -3.53 -18.68
CA VAL A 269 -5.36 -2.28 -18.46
C VAL A 269 -4.87 -1.46 -17.26
N GLU A 270 -4.07 -2.05 -16.37
CA GLU A 270 -3.66 -1.44 -15.10
C GLU A 270 -2.36 -0.65 -15.25
N THR A 271 -2.32 0.30 -16.19
CA THR A 271 -1.10 1.07 -16.51
C THR A 271 -0.81 2.20 -15.52
N ARG A 272 -1.68 2.44 -14.53
CA ARG A 272 -1.56 3.58 -13.59
C ARG A 272 -0.30 3.54 -12.72
N SER A 273 0.07 2.37 -12.21
CA SER A 273 1.33 2.20 -11.47
C SER A 273 2.55 2.52 -12.35
N LEU A 274 2.49 2.14 -13.63
CA LEU A 274 3.54 2.42 -14.60
C LEU A 274 3.65 3.93 -14.89
N GLN A 275 2.50 4.61 -15.01
CA GLN A 275 2.46 6.07 -15.16
C GLN A 275 3.07 6.78 -13.96
N LYS A 276 2.80 6.32 -12.73
CA LYS A 276 3.39 6.89 -11.50
C LYS A 276 4.92 6.80 -11.48
N SER A 277 5.48 5.67 -11.91
CA SER A 277 6.94 5.56 -12.11
C SER A 277 7.47 6.53 -13.17
N GLY A 278 6.73 6.73 -14.26
CA GLY A 278 7.06 7.74 -15.28
C GLY A 278 7.01 9.19 -14.75
N ILE A 279 5.97 9.52 -13.96
CA ILE A 279 5.84 10.82 -13.29
C ILE A 279 7.05 11.06 -12.38
N LEU A 280 7.43 10.08 -11.55
CA LEU A 280 8.58 10.20 -10.65
C LEU A 280 9.90 10.37 -11.42
N ARG A 281 10.12 9.61 -12.50
CA ARG A 281 11.29 9.79 -13.36
C ARG A 281 11.38 11.23 -13.89
N ASN A 282 10.26 11.75 -14.41
CA ASN A 282 10.22 13.10 -14.95
C ASN A 282 10.41 14.15 -13.85
N HIS A 283 9.82 13.93 -12.68
CA HIS A 283 9.91 14.86 -11.56
C HIS A 283 11.32 14.91 -10.95
N PHE A 284 11.93 13.77 -10.66
CA PHE A 284 13.32 13.74 -10.16
C PHE A 284 14.33 14.26 -11.19
N ALA A 285 14.05 14.10 -12.48
CA ALA A 285 14.88 14.67 -13.54
C ALA A 285 14.93 16.21 -13.51
N THR A 286 13.91 16.90 -12.98
CA THR A 286 13.95 18.37 -12.82
C THR A 286 15.01 18.81 -11.81
N TYR A 287 15.43 17.91 -10.92
CA TYR A 287 16.51 18.10 -9.95
C TYR A 287 17.84 17.47 -10.43
N GLY A 288 17.92 17.03 -11.69
CA GLY A 288 19.09 16.35 -12.25
C GLY A 288 19.31 14.92 -11.73
N LEU A 289 18.30 14.31 -11.08
CA LEU A 289 18.40 12.97 -10.50
C LEU A 289 17.87 11.91 -11.47
N LYS A 290 18.59 10.79 -11.57
CA LYS A 290 18.15 9.61 -12.32
C LYS A 290 17.31 8.73 -11.41
N THR A 291 16.19 8.24 -11.92
CA THR A 291 15.32 7.27 -11.22
C THR A 291 15.25 5.96 -12.00
N PRO A 292 16.10 4.97 -11.69
CA PRO A 292 15.93 3.61 -12.20
C PRO A 292 14.56 3.05 -11.82
N VAL A 293 13.97 2.25 -12.70
CA VAL A 293 12.61 1.71 -12.52
C VAL A 293 12.57 0.23 -12.79
N VAL A 294 11.93 -0.51 -11.89
CA VAL A 294 11.48 -1.88 -12.15
C VAL A 294 9.97 -1.87 -12.30
N ALA A 295 9.49 -2.33 -13.46
CA ALA A 295 8.08 -2.59 -13.72
C ALA A 295 7.84 -4.11 -13.70
N ILE A 296 7.04 -4.58 -12.75
CA ILE A 296 6.76 -6.01 -12.54
C ILE A 296 5.36 -6.32 -13.08
N TYR A 297 5.31 -7.14 -14.12
CA TYR A 297 4.11 -7.52 -14.86
C TYR A 297 3.51 -8.82 -14.33
N GLY A 298 2.20 -8.83 -14.13
CA GLY A 298 1.45 -10.04 -13.84
C GLY A 298 1.42 -10.98 -15.06
N GLN A 299 1.15 -12.27 -14.82
CA GLN A 299 1.00 -13.27 -15.88
C GLN A 299 -0.13 -12.97 -16.87
N GLN A 300 -1.07 -12.08 -16.50
CA GLN A 300 -2.19 -11.63 -17.33
C GLN A 300 -1.91 -10.29 -18.05
N ALA A 301 -0.69 -9.77 -17.95
CA ALA A 301 -0.31 -8.47 -18.48
C ALA A 301 0.53 -8.57 -19.78
N THR A 302 0.34 -9.62 -20.57
CA THR A 302 1.15 -9.91 -21.78
C THR A 302 1.13 -8.77 -22.79
N GLU A 303 -0.04 -8.14 -22.98
CA GLU A 303 -0.23 -7.00 -23.90
C GLU A 303 -0.09 -5.64 -23.22
N ALA A 304 0.40 -5.59 -21.98
CA ALA A 304 0.54 -4.33 -21.26
C ALA A 304 1.61 -3.43 -21.87
N THR A 305 1.36 -2.12 -21.84
CA THR A 305 2.38 -1.14 -22.21
C THR A 305 3.62 -1.29 -21.33
N LYS A 306 4.80 -1.16 -21.96
CA LYS A 306 6.10 -1.12 -21.28
C LYS A 306 6.58 0.31 -21.13
N LEU A 307 7.20 0.60 -19.98
CA LEU A 307 7.84 1.90 -19.79
C LEU A 307 9.16 1.90 -20.57
N PRO A 308 9.38 2.83 -21.51
CA PRO A 308 10.62 2.88 -22.26
C PRO A 308 11.72 3.65 -21.49
N GLY A 309 12.98 3.40 -21.84
CA GLY A 309 14.12 4.22 -21.42
C GLY A 309 15.25 3.41 -20.78
N LYS A 310 16.41 4.06 -20.62
CA LYS A 310 17.55 3.49 -19.91
C LYS A 310 17.23 3.26 -18.44
N ASN A 311 17.81 2.21 -17.84
CA ASN A 311 17.58 1.80 -16.45
C ASN A 311 16.08 1.60 -16.16
N VAL A 312 15.40 0.95 -17.11
CA VAL A 312 14.03 0.45 -16.93
C VAL A 312 14.05 -1.05 -17.18
N TRP A 313 13.70 -1.81 -16.15
CA TRP A 313 13.62 -3.27 -16.24
C TRP A 313 12.16 -3.69 -16.19
N ASN A 314 11.71 -4.39 -17.23
CA ASN A 314 10.35 -4.91 -17.35
C ASN A 314 10.40 -6.41 -17.03
N MET A 315 10.02 -6.78 -15.82
CA MET A 315 10.08 -8.14 -15.30
C MET A 315 8.69 -8.77 -15.26
N VAL A 316 8.60 -10.09 -15.30
CA VAL A 316 7.34 -10.81 -15.10
C VAL A 316 7.39 -11.54 -13.76
N VAL A 317 6.27 -11.55 -13.02
CA VAL A 317 6.19 -12.34 -11.78
C VAL A 317 6.44 -13.83 -12.05
N PRO A 318 7.00 -14.61 -11.10
CA PRO A 318 7.32 -16.02 -11.33
C PRO A 318 6.13 -16.93 -11.67
N GLY A 319 4.90 -16.48 -11.38
CA GLY A 319 3.68 -17.29 -11.57
C GLY A 319 3.37 -18.19 -10.37
N GLY A 320 2.34 -19.03 -10.49
CA GLY A 320 1.96 -19.99 -9.43
C GLY A 320 1.59 -19.39 -8.08
N GLY A 321 1.18 -18.11 -8.03
CA GLY A 321 0.88 -17.39 -6.79
C GLY A 321 2.12 -16.90 -6.04
N LYS A 322 3.32 -17.02 -6.61
CA LYS A 322 4.57 -16.51 -6.05
C LYS A 322 4.82 -15.05 -6.44
N PHE A 323 5.62 -14.38 -5.62
CA PHE A 323 6.08 -13.01 -5.81
C PHE A 323 7.58 -12.97 -6.12
N VAL A 324 8.10 -11.81 -6.50
CA VAL A 324 9.52 -11.64 -6.82
C VAL A 324 10.32 -11.63 -5.51
N GLU A 325 11.17 -12.64 -5.35
CA GLU A 325 12.14 -12.76 -4.25
C GLU A 325 13.58 -12.46 -4.71
N GLN A 326 13.84 -12.57 -6.02
CA GLN A 326 15.17 -12.38 -6.59
C GLN A 326 15.06 -11.48 -7.81
N PHE A 327 16.00 -10.55 -7.91
CA PHE A 327 16.13 -9.63 -9.03
C PHE A 327 17.36 -9.98 -9.88
N PRO A 328 17.38 -9.65 -11.18
CA PRO A 328 18.60 -9.71 -11.98
C PRO A 328 19.72 -8.87 -11.35
N ASP A 329 20.98 -9.28 -11.52
CA ASP A 329 22.15 -8.64 -10.89
C ASP A 329 22.23 -7.12 -11.13
N GLU A 330 21.89 -6.67 -12.34
CA GLU A 330 21.85 -5.24 -12.69
C GLU A 330 20.81 -4.46 -11.87
N VAL A 331 19.68 -5.08 -11.55
CA VAL A 331 18.62 -4.51 -10.71
C VAL A 331 19.07 -4.51 -9.26
N VAL A 332 19.68 -5.62 -8.79
CA VAL A 332 20.23 -5.73 -7.43
C VAL A 332 21.25 -4.61 -7.19
N GLN A 333 22.23 -4.45 -8.07
CA GLN A 333 23.25 -3.40 -7.97
C GLN A 333 22.62 -1.99 -7.92
N SER A 334 21.60 -1.75 -8.75
CA SER A 334 20.90 -0.46 -8.75
C SER A 334 20.06 -0.25 -7.49
N LEU A 335 19.49 -1.29 -6.89
CA LEU A 335 18.68 -1.23 -5.68
C LEU A 335 19.53 -1.08 -4.42
N GLU A 336 20.66 -1.79 -4.34
CA GLU A 336 21.63 -1.67 -3.25
C GLU A 336 22.24 -0.28 -3.15
N THR A 337 22.45 0.38 -4.29
CA THR A 337 22.99 1.75 -4.31
C THR A 337 21.93 2.83 -4.05
N ALA A 338 20.64 2.50 -4.15
CA ALA A 338 19.54 3.42 -3.88
C ALA A 338 19.43 3.74 -2.38
N ASN A 339 19.00 4.96 -2.06
CA ASN A 339 18.69 5.37 -0.68
C ASN A 339 17.25 5.86 -0.51
N LEU A 340 16.51 5.99 -1.61
CA LEU A 340 15.10 6.33 -1.62
C LEU A 340 14.36 5.34 -2.53
N ILE A 341 13.61 4.41 -1.94
CA ILE A 341 12.87 3.37 -2.66
C ILE A 341 11.38 3.71 -2.62
N ILE A 342 10.74 3.78 -3.78
CA ILE A 342 9.36 4.22 -3.92
C ILE A 342 8.55 3.16 -4.68
N MET A 343 7.54 2.59 -4.04
CA MET A 343 6.79 1.44 -4.55
C MET A 343 5.32 1.79 -4.78
N HIS A 344 4.77 1.40 -5.94
CA HIS A 344 3.38 1.64 -6.32
C HIS A 344 2.73 0.42 -6.97
N GLY A 345 1.60 0.00 -6.42
CA GLY A 345 0.90 -1.19 -6.89
C GLY A 345 -0.02 -1.75 -5.82
N HIS A 346 -0.44 -2.98 -6.02
CA HIS A 346 -1.21 -3.74 -5.04
C HIS A 346 -0.29 -4.26 -3.95
N GLY A 347 -0.89 -4.63 -2.82
CA GLY A 347 -0.18 -5.20 -1.70
C GLY A 347 -1.10 -6.08 -0.85
N VAL A 348 -0.47 -7.04 -0.18
CA VAL A 348 -1.04 -7.91 0.85
C VAL A 348 0.03 -8.10 1.92
N PRO A 349 -0.28 -8.60 3.13
CA PRO A 349 0.77 -8.90 4.10
C PRO A 349 1.87 -9.76 3.46
N GLY A 350 3.14 -9.42 3.73
CA GLY A 350 4.30 -10.08 3.13
C GLY A 350 4.64 -9.71 1.68
N MET A 351 3.88 -8.84 1.02
CA MET A 351 4.15 -8.43 -0.37
C MET A 351 3.76 -6.97 -0.64
N SER A 352 4.65 -6.25 -1.32
CA SER A 352 4.33 -4.94 -1.90
C SER A 352 4.70 -4.91 -3.37
N CYS A 353 3.76 -4.52 -4.24
CA CYS A 353 3.99 -4.28 -5.66
C CYS A 353 4.63 -5.47 -6.40
N SER A 354 4.14 -6.70 -6.14
CA SER A 354 4.70 -7.99 -6.59
C SER A 354 6.05 -8.38 -6.00
N VAL A 355 6.63 -7.62 -5.08
CA VAL A 355 7.89 -7.95 -4.39
C VAL A 355 7.55 -8.62 -3.06
N ASP A 356 8.05 -9.83 -2.86
CA ASP A 356 7.94 -10.52 -1.58
C ASP A 356 8.82 -9.82 -0.54
N ILE A 357 8.55 -10.00 0.75
CA ILE A 357 9.48 -9.60 1.83
C ILE A 357 10.88 -10.19 1.64
N GLY A 358 11.00 -11.38 1.03
CA GLY A 358 12.28 -11.98 0.69
C GLY A 358 13.05 -11.26 -0.42
N GLY A 359 12.37 -10.41 -1.21
CA GLY A 359 12.98 -9.60 -2.27
C GLY A 359 13.47 -8.23 -1.82
N LEU A 360 13.27 -7.84 -0.56
CA LEU A 360 13.90 -6.63 -0.02
C LEU A 360 15.42 -6.84 0.09
N PRO A 361 16.24 -5.79 -0.14
CA PRO A 361 17.65 -5.83 0.17
C PRO A 361 17.90 -6.33 1.59
N ALA A 362 18.86 -7.25 1.75
CA ALA A 362 19.25 -7.74 3.06
C ALA A 362 19.82 -6.62 3.95
N ASP A 363 20.52 -5.66 3.33
CA ASP A 363 20.96 -4.43 3.96
C ASP A 363 20.15 -3.23 3.44
N MET A 364 19.30 -2.70 4.31
CA MET A 364 18.53 -1.49 4.10
C MET A 364 19.11 -0.29 4.87
N SER A 365 20.34 -0.40 5.40
CA SER A 365 20.95 0.63 6.25
C SER A 365 20.87 2.03 5.66
N GLY A 366 20.21 2.94 6.38
CA GLY A 366 20.05 4.34 5.99
C GLY A 366 19.13 4.57 4.79
N LYS A 367 18.45 3.54 4.28
CA LYS A 367 17.49 3.66 3.18
C LYS A 367 16.14 4.15 3.69
N ILE A 368 15.46 4.91 2.83
CA ILE A 368 14.10 5.40 3.01
C ILE A 368 13.18 4.59 2.10
N LEU A 369 12.12 3.99 2.66
CA LEU A 369 11.14 3.20 1.92
C LEU A 369 9.76 3.88 1.94
N LEU A 370 9.18 4.11 0.76
CA LEU A 370 7.80 4.58 0.59
C LEU A 370 7.01 3.52 -0.17
N THR A 371 6.06 2.86 0.49
CA THR A 371 5.19 1.87 -0.17
C THR A 371 3.73 2.32 -0.22
N GLY A 372 3.27 2.64 -1.44
CA GLY A 372 1.90 3.06 -1.74
C GLY A 372 0.98 1.87 -2.01
N SER A 373 1.13 0.77 -1.26
CA SER A 373 0.38 -0.47 -1.45
C SER A 373 -0.41 -0.86 -0.19
N CYS A 374 -1.49 -1.60 -0.39
CA CYS A 374 -2.34 -2.09 0.70
C CYS A 374 -1.55 -3.06 1.61
N PHE A 375 -1.85 -3.08 2.90
CA PHE A 375 -1.31 -4.02 3.90
C PHE A 375 0.21 -4.07 4.02
N SER A 376 0.93 -3.12 3.44
CA SER A 376 2.38 -3.02 3.56
C SER A 376 2.86 -2.87 5.00
N ALA A 377 2.02 -2.29 5.86
CA ALA A 377 2.24 -2.16 7.30
C ALA A 377 1.28 -2.99 8.14
N ALA A 378 0.78 -4.11 7.62
CA ALA A 378 -0.23 -4.92 8.31
C ALA A 378 0.20 -5.31 9.73
N PRO A 379 -0.68 -5.14 10.73
CA PRO A 379 -0.36 -5.55 12.08
C PRO A 379 -0.37 -7.09 12.21
N PRO A 380 0.40 -7.67 13.14
CA PRO A 380 0.39 -9.12 13.39
C PRO A 380 -0.97 -9.61 13.91
N LYS A 381 -1.72 -8.73 14.58
CA LYS A 381 -3.08 -8.96 15.07
C LYS A 381 -3.97 -7.80 14.63
N SER A 382 -5.13 -8.13 14.07
CA SER A 382 -6.10 -7.15 13.56
C SER A 382 -7.27 -6.97 14.53
N ASP A 383 -7.64 -5.73 14.83
CA ASP A 383 -8.86 -5.38 15.58
C ASP A 383 -10.11 -5.40 14.68
N LEU A 384 -9.89 -5.46 13.36
CA LEU A 384 -10.92 -5.39 12.34
C LEU A 384 -11.22 -6.76 11.73
N LEU A 385 -12.40 -6.90 11.12
CA LEU A 385 -12.79 -8.10 10.38
C LEU A 385 -11.74 -8.46 9.31
N LYS A 386 -11.48 -9.76 9.18
CA LYS A 386 -10.53 -10.30 8.19
C LYS A 386 -11.07 -10.04 6.79
N LEU A 387 -10.31 -9.31 5.99
CA LEU A 387 -10.54 -9.22 4.55
C LEU A 387 -10.03 -10.51 3.90
N ARG A 388 -10.82 -11.13 3.02
CA ARG A 388 -10.41 -12.35 2.31
C ARG A 388 -9.57 -12.03 1.07
N GLN A 389 -9.87 -10.91 0.42
CA GLN A 389 -9.16 -10.45 -0.77
C GLN A 389 -8.84 -8.97 -0.68
N ALA A 390 -7.69 -8.60 -1.24
CA ALA A 390 -7.27 -7.23 -1.47
C ALA A 390 -7.56 -6.82 -2.93
N PRO A 391 -7.48 -5.51 -3.26
CA PRO A 391 -7.46 -5.04 -4.65
C PRO A 391 -6.49 -5.84 -5.51
N GLY A 392 -6.86 -6.04 -6.78
CA GLY A 392 -6.16 -6.97 -7.66
C GLY A 392 -6.57 -8.45 -7.49
N GLY A 393 -7.42 -8.78 -6.52
CA GLY A 393 -7.90 -10.15 -6.32
C GLY A 393 -6.91 -11.05 -5.59
N TYR A 394 -5.88 -10.48 -4.97
CA TYR A 394 -4.93 -11.20 -4.13
C TYR A 394 -5.62 -11.71 -2.86
N GLU A 395 -5.32 -12.95 -2.47
CA GLU A 395 -5.77 -13.51 -1.18
C GLU A 395 -5.00 -12.87 -0.03
N VAL A 396 -5.72 -12.44 1.00
CA VAL A 396 -5.10 -11.87 2.21
C VAL A 396 -4.82 -13.00 3.20
N LYS A 397 -3.53 -13.35 3.32
CA LYS A 397 -3.01 -14.31 4.29
C LYS A 397 -2.24 -13.59 5.39
N THR A 398 -2.18 -14.22 6.56
CA THR A 398 -1.29 -13.76 7.64
C THR A 398 0.15 -14.01 7.21
N ARG A 399 0.94 -12.94 7.12
CA ARG A 399 2.37 -12.92 6.82
C ARG A 399 2.97 -11.71 7.52
N ASP A 400 4.29 -11.69 7.66
CA ASP A 400 5.02 -10.55 8.22
C ASP A 400 4.71 -9.26 7.46
N SER A 401 4.75 -8.14 8.19
CA SER A 401 4.62 -6.80 7.62
C SER A 401 5.80 -6.49 6.70
N PHE A 402 5.51 -5.95 5.52
CA PHE A 402 6.53 -5.60 4.53
C PHE A 402 7.43 -4.47 5.03
N VAL A 403 6.85 -3.43 5.63
CA VAL A 403 7.64 -2.31 6.18
C VAL A 403 8.39 -2.69 7.45
N LEU A 404 7.87 -3.59 8.30
CA LEU A 404 8.64 -4.06 9.47
C LEU A 404 9.88 -4.83 9.00
N ARG A 405 9.75 -5.68 7.97
CA ARG A 405 10.92 -6.36 7.40
C ARG A 405 11.97 -5.36 6.88
N ALA A 406 11.54 -4.29 6.21
CA ALA A 406 12.45 -3.26 5.75
C ALA A 406 13.21 -2.58 6.91
N VAL A 407 12.50 -2.29 8.01
CA VAL A 407 13.09 -1.70 9.23
C VAL A 407 14.04 -2.68 9.92
N ASP A 408 13.67 -3.95 10.04
CA ASP A 408 14.54 -4.99 10.59
C ASP A 408 15.83 -5.15 9.77
N ASN A 409 15.73 -4.99 8.43
CA ASN A 409 16.87 -4.97 7.52
C ASN A 409 17.67 -3.63 7.58
N GLY A 410 17.23 -2.64 8.34
CA GLY A 410 17.96 -1.39 8.60
C GLY A 410 17.44 -0.14 7.89
N ALA A 411 16.22 -0.14 7.35
CA ALA A 411 15.61 1.09 6.84
C ALA A 411 15.40 2.10 7.98
N VAL A 412 15.84 3.35 7.77
CA VAL A 412 15.75 4.41 8.78
C VAL A 412 14.36 5.06 8.82
N VAL A 413 13.65 5.02 7.68
CA VAL A 413 12.26 5.48 7.56
C VAL A 413 11.49 4.54 6.62
N ALA A 414 10.29 4.13 7.02
CA ALA A 414 9.40 3.34 6.19
C ALA A 414 7.94 3.84 6.28
N PHE A 415 7.34 4.17 5.14
CA PHE A 415 5.94 4.56 5.01
C PHE A 415 5.12 3.40 4.44
N GLY A 416 3.99 3.08 5.07
CA GLY A 416 3.05 2.07 4.60
C GLY A 416 1.65 2.27 5.15
N HIS A 417 0.83 1.22 5.03
CA HIS A 417 -0.56 1.26 5.47
C HIS A 417 -0.99 -0.09 6.05
N GLN A 418 -1.71 -0.10 7.17
CA GLN A 418 -2.13 -1.34 7.87
C GLN A 418 -3.20 -2.14 7.10
N ARG A 419 -4.01 -1.45 6.29
CA ARG A 419 -5.15 -2.02 5.53
C ARG A 419 -5.11 -1.56 4.07
N LEU A 420 -6.25 -1.20 3.48
CA LEU A 420 -6.33 -0.70 2.12
C LEU A 420 -5.75 0.71 2.00
N SER A 421 -4.89 0.92 1.00
CA SER A 421 -4.19 2.18 0.75
C SER A 421 -4.74 2.85 -0.51
N SER A 422 -4.82 4.17 -0.51
CA SER A 422 -5.09 4.95 -1.73
C SER A 422 -3.84 5.04 -2.62
N GLY A 423 -2.67 4.67 -2.10
CA GLY A 423 -1.41 4.60 -2.81
C GLY A 423 -0.80 5.97 -3.08
N PHE A 424 -0.42 6.22 -4.34
CA PHE A 424 0.31 7.43 -4.76
C PHE A 424 -0.31 8.77 -4.32
N PRO A 425 -1.63 8.99 -4.33
CA PRO A 425 -2.23 10.24 -3.88
C PRO A 425 -1.88 10.63 -2.44
N HIS A 426 -1.59 9.66 -1.57
CA HIS A 426 -1.26 9.90 -0.17
C HIS A 426 0.24 9.68 0.12
N LEU A 427 0.91 8.84 -0.69
CA LEU A 427 2.37 8.68 -0.64
C LEU A 427 3.09 9.94 -1.16
N TYR A 428 2.65 10.50 -2.29
CA TYR A 428 3.35 11.60 -2.92
C TYR A 428 3.41 12.87 -2.04
N PRO A 429 2.35 13.31 -1.33
CA PRO A 429 2.46 14.43 -0.39
C PRO A 429 3.52 14.22 0.70
N VAL A 430 3.70 12.99 1.18
CA VAL A 430 4.76 12.67 2.16
C VAL A 430 6.14 12.80 1.51
N LEU A 431 6.31 12.24 0.31
CA LEU A 431 7.55 12.38 -0.46
C LEU A 431 7.86 13.86 -0.77
N GLU A 432 6.87 14.62 -1.19
CA GLU A 432 6.96 16.05 -1.50
C GLU A 432 7.35 16.86 -0.26
N SER A 433 6.77 16.55 0.90
CA SER A 433 7.15 17.14 2.18
C SER A 433 8.62 16.88 2.51
N TRP A 434 9.10 15.64 2.37
CA TRP A 434 10.51 15.30 2.59
C TRP A 434 11.44 15.95 1.57
N MET A 435 11.05 16.01 0.30
CA MET A 435 11.80 16.74 -0.75
C MET A 435 11.90 18.24 -0.46
N ASN A 436 10.96 18.79 0.32
CA ASN A 436 11.02 20.17 0.82
C ASN A 436 11.85 20.34 2.09
N GLY A 437 12.50 19.28 2.58
CA GLY A 437 13.36 19.31 3.76
C GLY A 437 12.61 19.24 5.09
N GLN A 438 11.35 18.80 5.09
CA GLN A 438 10.56 18.64 6.32
C GLN A 438 10.91 17.33 7.03
N THR A 439 10.62 17.26 8.33
CA THR A 439 10.87 16.05 9.12
C THR A 439 9.86 14.95 8.81
N VAL A 440 10.19 13.73 9.23
CA VAL A 440 9.31 12.56 9.22
C VAL A 440 7.95 12.90 9.83
N GLY A 441 7.95 13.45 11.05
CA GLY A 441 6.71 13.73 11.77
C GLY A 441 5.91 14.89 11.21
N GLN A 442 6.57 15.90 10.64
CA GLN A 442 5.87 17.00 9.96
C GLN A 442 5.14 16.49 8.71
N ALA A 443 5.79 15.66 7.89
CA ALA A 443 5.14 15.06 6.72
C ALA A 443 3.95 14.18 7.11
N TYR A 444 4.10 13.42 8.19
CA TYR A 444 3.06 12.52 8.68
C TYR A 444 1.87 13.27 9.26
N GLN A 445 2.10 14.30 10.07
CA GLN A 445 1.05 15.19 10.57
C GLN A 445 0.25 15.81 9.42
N GLN A 446 0.94 16.37 8.42
CA GLN A 446 0.28 16.99 7.27
C GLN A 446 -0.58 16.01 6.48
N LEU A 447 -0.13 14.78 6.31
CA LEU A 447 -0.93 13.71 5.70
C LEU A 447 -2.18 13.42 6.54
N LEU A 448 -2.03 13.22 7.85
CA LEU A 448 -3.15 12.89 8.73
C LEU A 448 -4.17 14.04 8.79
N ASN A 449 -3.71 15.28 8.93
CA ASN A 449 -4.57 16.47 8.98
C ASN A 449 -5.30 16.69 7.65
N GLY A 450 -4.63 16.47 6.51
CA GLY A 450 -5.28 16.50 5.20
C GLY A 450 -6.38 15.43 5.06
N LEU A 451 -6.18 14.24 5.63
CA LEU A 451 -7.18 13.18 5.65
C LEU A 451 -8.34 13.46 6.63
N ILE A 452 -8.05 14.01 7.82
CA ILE A 452 -9.05 14.44 8.80
C ILE A 452 -9.96 15.49 8.16
N GLU A 453 -9.38 16.51 7.52
CA GLU A 453 -10.12 17.54 6.78
C GLU A 453 -10.97 16.92 5.66
N LEU A 454 -10.38 16.05 4.83
CA LEU A 454 -11.08 15.43 3.70
C LEU A 454 -12.27 14.55 4.15
N GLN A 455 -12.13 13.86 5.28
CA GLN A 455 -13.16 12.97 5.81
C GLN A 455 -14.17 13.68 6.72
N GLY A 456 -13.85 14.90 7.19
CA GLY A 456 -14.62 15.60 8.21
C GLY A 456 -14.62 14.87 9.57
N THR A 457 -13.55 14.13 9.88
CA THR A 457 -13.44 13.39 11.14
C THR A 457 -13.24 14.35 12.31
N LYS A 458 -13.83 14.05 13.46
CA LYS A 458 -13.69 14.81 14.71
C LYS A 458 -13.36 13.87 15.86
N SER A 459 -12.88 14.43 16.98
CA SER A 459 -12.72 13.70 18.24
C SER A 459 -14.01 12.94 18.60
N GLY A 460 -13.83 11.72 19.10
CA GLY A 460 -14.88 10.71 19.33
C GLY A 460 -15.20 9.85 18.09
N GLY A 461 -14.67 10.20 16.92
CA GLY A 461 -14.96 9.54 15.63
C GLY A 461 -13.82 8.68 15.06
N PHE A 462 -12.63 8.70 15.67
CA PHE A 462 -11.45 8.02 15.11
C PHE A 462 -11.54 6.49 15.26
N VAL A 463 -11.83 6.04 16.48
CA VAL A 463 -11.79 4.62 16.88
C VAL A 463 -12.89 3.81 16.20
N ILE A 464 -12.61 2.57 15.83
CA ILE A 464 -13.65 1.67 15.29
C ILE A 464 -14.29 0.90 16.43
N SER A 465 -15.46 1.35 16.89
CA SER A 465 -16.33 0.58 17.79
C SER A 465 -17.14 -0.46 17.00
N ASN A 466 -17.34 -1.64 17.58
CA ASN A 466 -18.21 -2.70 17.03
C ASN A 466 -17.87 -3.17 15.60
N SER A 467 -16.58 -3.31 15.27
CA SER A 467 -16.10 -3.81 13.97
C SER A 467 -16.73 -5.16 13.56
N LYS A 468 -17.14 -5.98 14.54
CA LYS A 468 -17.78 -7.30 14.33
C LYS A 468 -19.23 -7.24 13.86
N GLN A 469 -19.94 -6.14 14.09
CA GLN A 469 -21.35 -5.97 13.69
C GLN A 469 -21.51 -5.22 12.36
N GLN A 470 -20.48 -4.45 11.95
CA GLN A 470 -20.49 -3.75 10.67
C GLN A 470 -20.07 -4.70 9.54
N GLN A 471 -20.98 -4.97 8.59
CA GLN A 471 -20.68 -5.82 7.42
C GLN A 471 -19.51 -5.30 6.57
N ARG A 472 -19.26 -3.98 6.57
CA ARG A 472 -18.15 -3.34 5.86
C ARG A 472 -17.65 -2.12 6.64
N PRO A 473 -16.59 -2.23 7.48
CA PRO A 473 -16.02 -1.06 8.13
C PRO A 473 -15.49 -0.09 7.06
N PRO A 474 -15.58 1.24 7.29
CA PRO A 474 -15.12 2.23 6.33
C PRO A 474 -13.65 1.99 5.99
N GLN A 475 -13.39 1.82 4.69
CA GLN A 475 -12.06 1.57 4.14
C GLN A 475 -11.26 2.88 4.08
N ASN A 476 -9.92 2.81 4.13
CA ASN A 476 -9.02 3.97 4.03
C ASN A 476 -9.20 5.02 5.15
N ARG A 477 -9.42 4.57 6.40
CA ARG A 477 -9.26 5.42 7.59
C ARG A 477 -7.81 5.91 7.73
N LEU A 478 -7.53 6.66 8.79
CA LEU A 478 -6.22 7.18 9.20
C LEU A 478 -5.24 6.06 9.63
N LEU A 479 -5.11 5.00 8.82
CA LEU A 479 -4.31 3.81 9.10
C LEU A 479 -2.97 3.78 8.33
N TYR A 480 -2.55 4.94 7.84
CA TYR A 480 -1.19 5.16 7.34
C TYR A 480 -0.21 5.07 8.50
N VAL A 481 0.97 4.52 8.26
CA VAL A 481 2.04 4.35 9.25
C VAL A 481 3.33 4.91 8.66
N VAL A 482 4.00 5.78 9.41
CA VAL A 482 5.39 6.18 9.15
C VAL A 482 6.25 5.70 10.30
N ILE A 483 7.06 4.68 10.04
CA ILE A 483 8.08 4.19 10.98
C ILE A 483 9.35 5.02 10.78
N GLY A 484 9.90 5.54 11.86
CA GLY A 484 11.06 6.42 11.89
C GLY A 484 10.93 7.44 13.03
N ASP A 485 12.06 7.98 13.47
CA ASP A 485 12.09 9.09 14.42
C ASP A 485 11.35 10.31 13.83
N PRO A 486 10.31 10.86 14.50
CA PRO A 486 9.54 11.98 13.97
C PRO A 486 10.35 13.28 13.80
N ALA A 487 11.44 13.45 14.54
CA ALA A 487 12.34 14.60 14.42
C ALA A 487 13.37 14.42 13.30
N LEU A 488 13.54 13.21 12.76
CA LEU A 488 14.47 12.94 11.68
C LEU A 488 14.06 13.68 10.41
N GLN A 489 15.02 14.34 9.76
CA GLN A 489 14.85 14.95 8.45
C GLN A 489 15.46 14.03 7.39
N PRO A 490 14.66 13.40 6.50
CA PRO A 490 15.20 12.40 5.57
C PRO A 490 16.11 13.02 4.50
N LEU A 491 15.68 14.14 3.93
CA LEU A 491 16.36 14.83 2.83
C LEU A 491 16.61 16.30 3.19
N GLU A 492 17.71 16.86 2.70
CA GLU A 492 17.78 18.31 2.53
C GLU A 492 16.77 18.74 1.45
N LYS A 493 16.34 20.00 1.50
CA LYS A 493 15.47 20.55 0.45
C LYS A 493 16.13 20.39 -0.92
N LEU A 494 15.43 19.72 -1.85
CA LEU A 494 15.88 19.60 -3.23
C LEU A 494 15.82 20.97 -3.91
N LYS A 495 16.83 21.27 -4.73
CA LYS A 495 17.01 22.56 -5.41
C LYS A 495 17.15 22.36 -6.90
#